data_AF-A0A1Y3AMC5-F1
#
_entry.id   AF-A0A1Y3AMC5-F1
#
_cell.length_a   1.000
_cell.length_b   1.000
_cell.length_c   1.000
_cell.angle_alpha   90.00
_cell.angle_beta   90.00
_cell.angle_gamma   90.00
#
_symmetry.space_group_name_H-M   'P 1'
#
loop_
_entity.id
_entity.type
_entity.pdbx_description
1 polymer ?
#
loop_
_entity_poly.entity_id
_entity_poly.type
_entity_poly.pdbx_seq_one_letter_code
_entity_poly.pdbx_strand_id
1 'polypeptide(L)'
;MIIIDLFIITIGNLLVYSMANTNMIGLIIGYILLGAGFSSVVPSLFPLLEQRGYTVTDWIGSIITFSGGVAQVLAPYIIGIWIDQIPYVLVDFTFLSIITSTIIFTVMFLIMKSDQKQRQLRRQQQNQQHQ
;
A
#
# COMPACT_ATOMS: atom_id res chain seq x y z
N MET A 1 1.14 4.50 12.19
CA MET A 1 1.74 5.19 11.03
C MET A 1 1.07 4.76 9.74
N ILE A 2 1.13 3.49 9.32
CA ILE A 2 0.56 3.02 8.03
C ILE A 2 -0.87 3.49 7.70
N ILE A 3 -1.79 3.57 8.68
CA ILE A 3 -3.16 4.06 8.44
C ILE A 3 -3.18 5.55 8.07
N ILE A 4 -2.33 6.34 8.72
CA ILE A 4 -2.14 7.78 8.42
C ILE A 4 -1.52 7.92 7.03
N ASP A 5 -0.52 7.09 6.71
CA ASP A 5 0.13 7.09 5.40
C ASP A 5 -0.86 6.74 4.28
N LEU A 6 -1.70 5.71 4.48
CA LEU A 6 -2.79 5.36 3.56
C LEU A 6 -3.80 6.50 3.37
N PHE A 7 -4.11 7.24 4.44
CA PHE A 7 -5.01 8.39 4.36
C PHE A 7 -4.39 9.52 3.53
N ILE A 8 -3.11 9.84 3.77
CA ILE A 8 -2.35 10.84 3.00
C ILE A 8 -2.26 10.43 1.52
N ILE A 9 -1.97 9.16 1.23
CA ILE A 9 -1.91 8.63 -0.14
C ILE A 9 -3.27 8.75 -0.83
N THR A 10 -4.36 8.43 -0.13
CA THR A 10 -5.71 8.52 -0.70
C THR A 10 -6.11 9.97 -1.02
N ILE A 11 -5.80 10.91 -0.12
CA ILE A 11 -6.03 12.34 -0.35
C ILE A 11 -5.17 12.84 -1.51
N GLY A 12 -3.88 12.53 -1.52
CA GLY A 12 -2.96 12.90 -2.60
C GLY A 12 -3.47 12.39 -3.94
N ASN A 13 -3.93 11.13 -3.99
CA ASN A 13 -4.47 10.52 -5.19
C ASN A 13 -5.74 11.20 -5.70
N LEU A 14 -6.70 11.49 -4.82
CA LEU A 14 -7.92 12.23 -5.16
C LEU A 14 -7.60 13.62 -5.70
N LEU A 15 -6.60 14.28 -5.12
CA LEU A 15 -6.16 15.60 -5.54
C LEU A 15 -5.48 15.56 -6.91
N VAL A 16 -4.59 14.60 -7.16
CA VAL A 16 -3.97 14.38 -8.48
C VAL A 16 -5.03 14.09 -9.54
N TYR A 17 -5.97 13.19 -9.26
CA TYR A 17 -7.04 12.84 -10.21
C TYR A 17 -7.96 14.03 -10.53
N SER A 18 -8.36 14.79 -9.52
CA SER A 18 -9.24 15.97 -9.68
C SER A 18 -8.55 17.15 -10.38
N MET A 19 -7.26 17.36 -10.10
CA MET A 19 -6.50 18.51 -10.61
C MET A 19 -5.71 18.22 -11.89
N ALA A 20 -5.76 16.98 -12.39
CA ALA A 20 -5.01 16.51 -13.56
C ALA A 20 -5.14 17.40 -14.80
N ASN A 21 -6.30 18.06 -14.98
CA ASN A 21 -6.60 18.87 -16.16
C ASN A 21 -6.78 20.37 -15.89
N THR A 22 -6.71 20.81 -14.63
CA THR A 22 -7.13 22.16 -14.24
C THR A 22 -6.03 22.99 -13.60
N ASN A 23 -5.12 22.37 -12.85
CA ASN A 23 -4.13 23.13 -12.09
C ASN A 23 -2.83 22.35 -11.87
N MET A 24 -1.76 22.81 -12.52
CA MET A 24 -0.41 22.24 -12.39
C MET A 24 0.12 22.29 -10.95
N ILE A 25 -0.17 23.37 -10.20
CA ILE A 25 0.26 23.51 -8.81
C ILE A 25 -0.43 22.46 -7.93
N GLY A 26 -1.72 22.24 -8.15
CA GLY A 26 -2.47 21.17 -7.48
C GLY A 26 -1.87 19.81 -7.76
N LEU A 27 -1.53 19.54 -9.02
CA LEU A 27 -0.87 18.30 -9.46
C LEU A 27 0.47 18.06 -8.74
N ILE A 28 1.30 19.11 -8.60
CA ILE A 28 2.57 19.05 -7.87
C ILE A 28 2.33 18.75 -6.38
N ILE A 29 1.41 19.47 -5.73
CA ILE A 29 1.07 19.25 -4.32
C ILE A 29 0.57 17.82 -4.11
N GLY A 30 -0.26 17.32 -5.02
CA GLY A 30 -0.76 15.95 -5.00
C GLY A 30 0.36 14.91 -5.07
N TYR A 31 1.32 15.08 -5.98
CA TYR A 31 2.47 14.18 -6.07
C TYR A 31 3.41 14.27 -4.86
N ILE A 32 3.58 15.44 -4.25
CA ILE A 32 4.34 15.59 -2.99
C ILE A 32 3.66 14.80 -1.87
N LEU A 33 2.33 14.91 -1.75
CA LEU A 33 1.55 14.14 -0.78
C LEU A 33 1.68 12.63 -1.02
N LEU A 34 1.58 12.19 -2.27
CA LEU A 34 1.80 10.79 -2.65
C LEU A 34 3.22 10.33 -2.25
N GLY A 35 4.25 11.09 -2.62
CA GLY A 35 5.64 10.78 -2.28
C GLY A 35 5.86 10.68 -0.77
N ALA A 36 5.32 11.63 0.00
CA ALA A 36 5.39 11.63 1.46
C ALA A 36 4.73 10.38 2.05
N GLY A 37 3.52 10.04 1.59
CA GLY A 37 2.83 8.84 2.05
C GLY A 37 3.58 7.55 1.69
N PHE A 38 4.01 7.39 0.43
CA PHE A 38 4.74 6.20 -0.02
C PHE A 38 6.09 6.01 0.65
N SER A 39 6.77 7.09 1.04
CA SER A 39 8.08 7.04 1.70
C SER A 39 8.06 6.23 3.00
N SER A 40 6.92 6.21 3.71
CA SER A 40 6.77 5.51 4.97
C SER A 40 6.17 4.10 4.83
N VAL A 41 5.47 3.80 3.74
CA VAL A 41 4.75 2.52 3.58
C VAL A 41 5.69 1.33 3.57
N VAL A 42 6.72 1.35 2.73
CA VAL A 42 7.68 0.24 2.59
C VAL A 42 8.46 -0.03 3.89
N PRO A 43 9.12 0.96 4.52
CA PRO A 43 9.86 0.72 5.76
C PRO A 43 8.94 0.36 6.94
N SER A 44 7.67 0.79 6.93
CA SER A 44 6.72 0.45 7.99
C SER A 44 6.09 -0.94 7.83
N LEU A 45 6.10 -1.50 6.60
CA LEU A 45 5.46 -2.79 6.31
C LEU A 45 6.11 -3.95 7.10
N PHE A 46 7.44 -3.96 7.16
CA PHE A 46 8.21 -5.01 7.83
C PHE A 46 7.94 -5.03 9.35
N PRO A 47 8.09 -3.92 10.09
CA PRO A 47 7.72 -3.86 11.50
C PRO A 47 6.25 -4.18 11.77
N LEU A 48 5.33 -3.82 10.86
CA LEU A 48 3.90 -4.13 11.03
C LEU A 48 3.66 -5.65 11.03
N LEU A 49 4.31 -6.37 10.13
CA LEU A 49 4.22 -7.83 10.05
C LEU A 49 4.80 -8.49 11.31
N GLU A 50 5.98 -8.05 11.74
CA GLU A 50 6.65 -8.56 12.94
C GLU A 50 5.85 -8.31 14.22
N GLN A 51 5.36 -7.08 14.43
CA GLN A 51 4.52 -6.72 15.59
C GLN A 51 3.23 -7.55 15.67
N ARG A 52 2.71 -8.00 14.52
CA ARG A 52 1.51 -8.83 14.46
C ARG A 52 1.79 -10.32 14.65
N GLY A 53 3.05 -10.71 14.81
CA GLY A 53 3.47 -12.08 15.06
C GLY A 53 3.69 -12.91 13.80
N TYR A 54 4.01 -12.24 12.68
CA TYR A 54 4.52 -12.87 11.46
C TYR A 54 6.03 -12.63 11.39
N THR A 55 6.82 -13.70 11.42
CA THR A 55 8.28 -13.57 11.24
C THR A 55 8.58 -13.27 9.78
N VAL A 56 9.08 -12.06 9.51
CA VAL A 56 9.51 -11.71 8.15
C VAL A 56 10.86 -12.36 7.89
N THR A 57 10.82 -13.54 7.26
CA THR A 57 12.03 -14.24 6.81
C THR A 57 12.64 -13.55 5.59
N ASP A 58 13.93 -13.78 5.35
CA ASP A 58 14.65 -13.30 4.16
C ASP A 58 13.93 -13.63 2.85
N TRP A 59 13.27 -14.80 2.80
CA TRP A 59 12.45 -15.22 1.67
C TRP A 59 11.25 -14.30 1.41
N ILE A 60 10.52 -13.91 2.47
CA ILE A 60 9.37 -13.02 2.36
C ILE A 60 9.83 -11.62 1.93
N GLY A 61 10.92 -11.12 2.52
CA GLY A 61 11.52 -9.86 2.12
C GLY A 61 11.95 -9.87 0.65
N SER A 62 12.60 -10.95 0.21
CA SER A 62 13.02 -11.12 -1.18
C SER A 62 11.85 -11.10 -2.17
N ILE A 63 10.74 -11.77 -1.86
CA ILE A 63 9.52 -11.74 -2.70
C ILE A 63 8.96 -10.32 -2.80
N ILE A 64 8.86 -9.60 -1.67
CA ILE A 64 8.34 -8.23 -1.65
C ILE A 64 9.23 -7.32 -2.51
N THR A 65 10.54 -7.36 -2.31
CA THR A 65 11.50 -6.55 -3.08
C THR A 65 11.49 -6.91 -4.56
N PHE A 66 11.48 -8.20 -4.90
CA PHE A 66 11.41 -8.66 -6.28
C PHE A 66 10.14 -8.16 -6.98
N SER A 67 8.98 -8.28 -6.33
CA SER A 67 7.70 -7.80 -6.87
C SER A 67 7.71 -6.29 -7.12
N GLY A 68 8.31 -5.51 -6.21
CA GLY A 68 8.50 -4.07 -6.37
C GLY A 68 9.42 -3.72 -7.54
N GLY A 69 10.50 -4.48 -7.72
CA GLY A 69 11.42 -4.33 -8.85
C GLY A 69 10.75 -4.62 -10.19
N VAL A 70 9.98 -5.71 -10.29
CA VAL A 70 9.20 -6.05 -11.49
C VAL A 70 8.21 -4.93 -11.82
N ALA A 71 7.49 -4.40 -10.82
CA ALA A 71 6.55 -3.30 -11.02
C ALA A 71 7.25 -2.02 -11.53
N GLN A 72 8.43 -1.69 -11.00
CA GLN A 72 9.21 -0.52 -11.44
C GLN A 72 9.69 -0.62 -12.89
N VAL A 73 9.98 -1.83 -13.38
CA VAL A 73 10.37 -2.05 -14.79
C VAL A 73 9.15 -2.04 -15.70
N LEU A 74 8.07 -2.72 -15.32
CA LEU A 74 6.89 -2.87 -16.17
C LEU A 74 6.03 -1.61 -16.24
N ALA A 75 5.89 -0.85 -15.15
CA ALA A 75 5.04 0.35 -15.12
C ALA A 75 5.40 1.38 -16.20
N PRO A 76 6.66 1.86 -16.34
CA PRO A 76 7.00 2.82 -17.37
C PRO A 76 6.88 2.24 -18.79
N TYR A 77 7.13 0.94 -18.97
CA TYR A 77 6.93 0.27 -20.25
C TYR A 77 5.45 0.28 -20.68
N ILE A 78 4.54 -0.10 -19.77
CA ILE A 78 3.10 -0.08 -20.03
C ILE A 78 2.64 1.35 -20.29
N ILE A 79 3.00 2.30 -19.42
CA ILE A 79 2.61 3.71 -19.59
C ILE A 79 3.12 4.26 -20.94
N GLY A 80 4.35 3.95 -21.31
CA GLY A 80 4.96 4.42 -22.56
C GLY A 80 4.26 3.94 -23.83
N ILE A 81 3.63 2.75 -23.82
CA ILE A 81 2.87 2.25 -24.97
C ILE A 81 1.57 3.05 -25.19
N TRP A 82 0.95 3.51 -24.10
CA TRP A 82 -0.38 4.10 -24.14
C TRP A 82 -0.39 5.62 -24.08
N ILE A 83 0.72 6.26 -23.71
CA ILE A 83 0.78 7.71 -23.47
C ILE A 83 0.50 8.53 -24.73
N ASP A 84 0.88 8.02 -25.91
CA ASP A 84 0.65 8.69 -27.19
C ASP A 84 -0.83 8.64 -27.62
N GLN A 85 -1.57 7.62 -27.15
CA GLN A 85 -3.00 7.44 -27.48
C GLN A 85 -3.91 8.08 -26.43
N ILE A 86 -3.50 8.05 -25.15
CA ILE A 86 -4.28 8.49 -24.01
C ILE A 86 -3.36 9.36 -23.13
N PRO A 87 -3.42 10.71 -23.24
CA PRO A 87 -2.50 11.60 -22.54
C PRO A 87 -2.63 11.55 -21.01
N TYR A 88 -3.76 11.05 -20.48
CA TYR A 88 -4.01 10.92 -19.04
C TYR A 88 -3.75 9.52 -18.48
N VAL A 89 -3.19 8.60 -19.27
CA VAL A 89 -2.98 7.20 -18.86
C VAL A 89 -2.17 7.08 -17.57
N LEU A 90 -1.21 7.97 -17.34
CA LEU A 90 -0.40 7.99 -16.11
C LEU A 90 -1.26 8.26 -14.87
N VAL A 91 -2.19 9.21 -14.96
CA VAL A 91 -3.07 9.60 -13.87
C VAL A 91 -4.06 8.48 -13.58
N ASP A 92 -4.67 7.91 -14.62
CA ASP A 92 -5.62 6.80 -14.48
C ASP A 92 -4.94 5.54 -13.91
N PHE A 93 -3.75 5.21 -14.40
CA PHE A 93 -2.95 4.08 -13.92
C PHE A 93 -2.55 4.25 -12.45
N THR A 94 -2.13 5.47 -12.07
CA THR A 94 -1.77 5.79 -10.69
C THR A 94 -3.01 5.70 -9.78
N PHE A 95 -4.14 6.22 -10.24
CA PHE A 95 -5.40 6.21 -9.50
C PHE A 95 -5.88 4.78 -9.23
N LEU A 96 -5.93 3.94 -10.27
CA LEU A 96 -6.29 2.53 -10.15
C LEU A 96 -5.31 1.77 -9.24
N SER A 97 -4.01 1.99 -9.40
CA SER A 97 -2.98 1.33 -8.58
C SER A 97 -3.11 1.64 -7.09
N ILE A 98 -3.46 2.88 -6.76
CA ILE A 98 -3.66 3.29 -5.37
C ILE A 98 -4.96 2.70 -4.79
N ILE A 99 -6.05 2.66 -5.56
CA ILE A 99 -7.29 1.99 -5.14
C ILE A 99 -7.03 0.51 -4.87
N THR A 100 -6.39 -0.20 -5.80
CA THR A 100 -6.08 -1.62 -5.62
C THR A 100 -5.17 -1.86 -4.42
N SER A 101 -4.17 -1.00 -4.22
CA SER A 101 -3.28 -1.09 -3.06
C SER A 101 -4.03 -0.90 -1.75
N THR A 102 -4.92 0.10 -1.67
CA THR A 102 -5.75 0.36 -0.48
C THR A 102 -6.67 -0.81 -0.16
N ILE A 103 -7.27 -1.44 -1.18
CA ILE A 103 -8.10 -2.64 -1.00
C ILE A 103 -7.26 -3.78 -0.43
N ILE A 104 -6.10 -4.07 -1.02
CA ILE A 104 -5.20 -5.14 -0.56
C ILE A 104 -4.76 -4.89 0.89
N PHE A 105 -4.37 -3.67 1.22
CA PHE A 105 -4.00 -3.29 2.60
C PHE A 105 -5.15 -3.46 3.58
N THR A 106 -6.38 -3.09 3.17
CA THR A 106 -7.57 -3.27 3.99
C THR A 106 -7.85 -4.74 4.26
N VAL A 107 -7.80 -5.58 3.22
CA VAL A 107 -7.98 -7.03 3.34
C VAL A 107 -6.89 -7.63 4.24
N MET A 108 -5.62 -7.27 4.04
CA MET A 108 -4.51 -7.71 4.89
C MET A 108 -4.76 -7.34 6.35
N PHE A 109 -5.18 -6.10 6.62
CA PHE A 109 -5.45 -5.64 7.98
C PHE A 109 -6.61 -6.40 8.64
N LEU A 110 -7.68 -6.71 7.88
CA LEU A 110 -8.81 -7.52 8.36
C LEU A 110 -8.37 -8.95 8.71
N ILE A 111 -7.58 -9.58 7.85
CA ILE A 111 -7.03 -10.92 8.08
C ILE A 111 -6.17 -10.93 9.33
N MET A 112 -5.25 -9.97 9.47
CA MET A 112 -4.39 -9.85 10.64
C MET A 112 -5.18 -9.66 11.94
N LYS A 113 -6.24 -8.83 11.91
CA LYS A 113 -7.11 -8.60 13.07
C LYS A 113 -7.86 -9.88 13.46
N SER A 114 -8.33 -10.64 12.47
CA SER A 114 -9.00 -11.92 12.69
C SER A 114 -8.06 -12.95 13.32
N ASP A 115 -6.84 -13.09 12.80
CA ASP A 115 -5.84 -14.05 13.31
C ASP A 115 -5.43 -13.73 14.75
N GLN A 116 -5.20 -12.45 15.08
CA GLN A 116 -4.86 -12.06 16.46
C GLN A 116 -5.97 -12.39 17.46
N LYS A 117 -7.25 -12.18 17.07
CA LYS A 117 -8.38 -12.55 17.91
C LYS A 117 -8.40 -14.06 18.18
N GLN A 118 -8.11 -14.88 17.18
CA GLN A 118 -8.03 -16.33 17.35
C GLN A 118 -6.87 -16.75 18.27
N ARG A 119 -5.69 -16.14 18.12
CA ARG A 119 -4.53 -16.43 18.98
C ARG A 119 -4.81 -16.10 20.45
N GLN A 120 -5.52 -15.00 20.74
CA GLN A 120 -5.92 -14.65 22.10
C GLN A 120 -6.90 -15.66 22.70
N LEU A 121 -7.91 -16.08 21.93
CA LEU A 121 -8.89 -17.08 22.38
C LEU A 121 -8.24 -18.43 22.70
N ARG A 122 -7.30 -18.89 21.86
CA ARG A 122 -6.56 -20.14 22.12
C ARG A 122 -5.72 -20.09 23.40
N ARG A 123 -5.08 -18.95 23.69
CA ARG A 123 -4.30 -18.76 24.92
C ARG A 123 -5.18 -18.77 26.18
N GLN A 124 -6.38 -18.18 26.10
CA GLN A 124 -7.34 -18.22 27.21
C GLN A 124 -7.82 -19.64 27.51
N GLN A 125 -8.10 -20.44 26.47
CA GLN A 125 -8.48 -21.85 26.63
C GLN A 125 -7.36 -22.70 27.25
N GLN A 126 -6.11 -22.50 26.83
CA GLN A 126 -4.96 -23.20 27.42
C GLN A 126 -4.76 -22.86 28.90
N ASN A 127 -4.93 -21.60 29.29
CA ASN A 127 -4.80 -21.19 30.68
C ASN A 127 -5.92 -21.72 31.58
N GLN A 128 -7.12 -21.97 31.04
CA GLN A 128 -8.23 -22.58 31.78
C GLN A 128 -8.07 -24.09 31.96
N GLN A 129 -7.31 -24.78 31.12
CA GLN A 129 -7.05 -26.23 31.26
C GLN A 129 -5.97 -26.57 32.30
N HIS A 130 -5.29 -25.56 32.85
CA HIS A 130 -4.23 -25.72 33.85
C HIS A 130 -4.63 -25.21 35.25
N GLN A 131 -5.91 -24.89 35.46
CA GLN A 131 -6.52 -24.60 36.76
C GLN A 131 -7.44 -25.75 37.17
#